data_AF-A0A8J4IVK8-F1
#
_entry.id   AF-A0A8J4IVK8-F1
#
_cell.length_a   1.000
_cell.length_b   1.000
_cell.length_c   1.000
_cell.angle_alpha   90.00
_cell.angle_beta   90.00
_cell.angle_gamma   90.00
#
_symmetry.space_group_name_H-M   'P 1'
#
loop_
_entity.id
_entity.type
_entity.pdbx_description
1 polymer ?
#
loop_
_entity_poly.entity_id
_entity_poly.type
_entity_poly.pdbx_seq_one_letter_code
_entity_poly.pdbx_strand_id
1 'polypeptide(L)'
;MLLLRCPLLLLLLPLSSRPQKLPTRDEELFQMQIRDKAFFHDSSVIPDGAEISSYLFRDTPKRYFFVVEEDNTPLAVTVTPCDAPLEWKLSVQELPEEASGEGSGEPEPLEQQKQQITNEEGTELFSYKGNDVEYFVSSSSPSGLYQLDLLSTEKDTHFKVYATTTPESDQPYPELPYDPRIDVTSLGRTTVTLAWKPSPTASLLKQPIQYCIVINKEHNFKSLCAVEAKLSSDDAFMMAPKPGLDFSPFDFAHFGFPSENNSGKERGFLKSSSKFGRQTSSKPRVDLHKVCVGNKNIFTVSDLKPDMQYYFDMFAVNTNTNMSTAYVGTFARTKEEAKQKTVELKDGKVTDVFIKRKGAKFLRFAPVSSHQKVTFSVHSCLDAVQIQVRRDGKLLLSQNVEGVRQFQLRGKAKAKYLIRLKGSKKGASMLKILATTRPNKQSFPSLPEDTRIKAFDKLRTCSSVTVAWLGTQERNKFCIYKREVDDSYNEEQKKREQNQCLGPDTRKKSDKVLCKYFHSQNIQKAVTTETIRGLQPGKSYLLDVYVIGHGGHSVKYQSKLVKTRKFC
;
A
#
# COMPACT_ATOMS: atom_id res chain seq x y z
N MET A 1 -76.51 32.41 51.54
CA MET A 1 -75.51 31.44 51.03
C MET A 1 -74.16 31.90 51.58
N LEU A 2 -73.73 31.41 52.75
CA LEU A 2 -72.87 30.23 52.94
C LEU A 2 -71.76 30.17 51.86
N LEU A 3 -70.46 30.21 52.14
CA LEU A 3 -69.72 29.90 53.36
C LEU A 3 -68.35 30.62 53.39
N LEU A 4 -67.94 30.85 54.63
CA LEU A 4 -66.69 31.35 55.20
C LEU A 4 -65.41 31.36 54.35
N ARG A 5 -64.79 32.54 54.33
CA ARG A 5 -63.35 32.78 54.16
C ARG A 5 -62.63 32.66 55.52
N CYS A 6 -61.48 32.00 55.56
CA CYS A 6 -60.44 32.16 56.59
C CYS A 6 -59.05 31.92 55.95
N PRO A 7 -57.97 32.52 56.47
CA PRO A 7 -57.09 33.34 55.65
C PRO A 7 -55.65 32.81 55.51
N LEU A 8 -54.95 33.43 54.55
CA LEU A 8 -53.49 33.48 54.41
C LEU A 8 -52.81 33.80 55.74
N LEU A 9 -51.77 33.04 56.09
CA LEU A 9 -50.54 33.61 56.66
C LEU A 9 -49.34 32.90 56.03
N LEU A 10 -48.60 33.63 55.21
CA LEU A 10 -47.28 33.26 54.73
C LEU A 10 -46.28 33.30 55.89
N LEU A 11 -45.55 32.20 56.09
CA LEU A 11 -44.27 32.18 56.79
C LEU A 11 -43.29 31.41 55.89
N LEU A 12 -42.47 32.18 55.18
CA LEU A 12 -41.32 31.73 54.41
C LEU A 12 -40.20 31.37 55.39
N LEU A 13 -39.95 30.07 55.58
CA LEU A 13 -38.70 29.54 56.13
C LEU A 13 -37.81 29.10 54.96
N PRO A 14 -36.62 29.71 54.74
CA PRO A 14 -35.64 29.12 53.84
C PRO A 14 -34.96 27.96 54.56
N LEU A 15 -35.33 26.74 54.18
CA LEU A 15 -34.51 25.55 54.42
C LEU A 15 -33.22 25.72 53.62
N SER A 16 -32.19 26.22 54.28
CA SER A 16 -30.81 26.16 53.82
C SER A 16 -30.34 24.71 53.89
N SER A 17 -30.68 23.93 52.86
CA SER A 17 -29.91 22.74 52.55
C SER A 17 -28.57 23.21 51.99
N ARG A 18 -27.51 23.13 52.81
CA ARG A 18 -26.14 23.15 52.29
C ARG A 18 -26.04 21.98 51.30
N PRO A 19 -25.77 22.19 50.00
CA PRO A 19 -25.38 21.08 49.15
C PRO A 19 -24.09 20.51 49.74
N GLN A 20 -24.10 19.22 50.09
CA GLN A 20 -22.87 18.48 50.34
C GLN A 20 -22.02 18.62 49.07
N LYS A 21 -20.92 19.35 49.20
CA LYS A 21 -19.90 19.48 48.17
C LYS A 21 -19.25 18.09 48.09
N LEU A 22 -19.53 17.36 47.01
CA LEU A 22 -18.73 16.19 46.63
C LEU A 22 -17.25 16.65 46.58
N PRO A 23 -16.29 15.81 47.01
CA PRO A 23 -14.89 16.17 46.91
C PRO A 23 -14.54 16.36 45.43
N THR A 24 -14.34 17.60 45.03
CA THR A 24 -13.82 17.97 43.72
C THR A 24 -12.37 18.38 43.90
N ARG A 25 -11.49 17.76 43.11
CA ARG A 25 -10.04 18.01 43.06
C ARG A 25 -9.73 19.51 42.89
N ASP A 26 -8.85 20.04 43.73
CA ASP A 26 -8.31 21.39 43.57
C ASP A 26 -7.24 21.38 42.47
N GLU A 27 -7.62 21.81 41.27
CA GLU A 27 -6.76 21.84 40.06
C GLU A 27 -5.47 22.66 40.23
N GLU A 28 -5.49 23.71 41.07
CA GLU A 28 -4.34 24.62 41.24
C GLU A 28 -3.19 24.00 42.04
N LEU A 29 -3.47 23.16 43.03
CA LEU A 29 -2.45 22.44 43.81
C LEU A 29 -1.85 21.27 43.01
N PHE A 30 -2.68 20.58 42.24
CA PHE A 30 -2.25 19.44 41.41
C PHE A 30 -1.38 19.85 40.21
N GLN A 31 -1.65 21.01 39.58
CA GLN A 31 -0.83 21.49 38.48
C GLN A 31 0.60 21.87 38.89
N MET A 32 0.87 22.18 40.17
CA MET A 32 2.24 22.46 40.61
C MET A 32 3.12 21.21 40.69
N GLN A 33 2.55 20.01 40.90
CA GLN A 33 3.33 18.75 40.94
C GLN A 33 3.62 18.13 39.56
N ILE A 34 2.87 18.48 38.50
CA ILE A 34 2.94 17.81 37.19
C ILE A 34 3.68 18.64 36.11
N ARG A 35 4.38 19.71 36.47
CA ARG A 35 5.02 20.59 35.46
C ARG A 35 6.19 19.95 34.70
N ASP A 36 6.84 18.92 35.24
CA ASP A 36 7.94 18.22 34.57
C ASP A 36 7.74 16.70 34.53
N LYS A 37 7.21 16.21 33.40
CA LYS A 37 7.11 14.76 33.10
C LYS A 37 8.45 14.02 33.18
N ALA A 38 9.58 14.73 33.09
CA ALA A 38 10.92 14.16 33.13
C ALA A 38 11.39 13.71 34.53
N PHE A 39 10.83 14.26 35.62
CA PHE A 39 11.27 13.92 36.99
C PHE A 39 10.74 12.57 37.50
N PHE A 40 9.74 11.99 36.85
CA PHE A 40 9.08 10.76 37.30
C PHE A 40 9.58 9.48 36.63
N HIS A 41 10.56 9.56 35.71
CA HIS A 41 11.11 8.37 35.08
C HIS A 41 11.97 7.52 36.02
N ASP A 42 12.50 8.14 37.10
CA ASP A 42 13.38 7.50 38.09
C ASP A 42 12.82 7.48 39.52
N SER A 43 11.69 8.15 39.81
CA SER A 43 11.02 8.00 41.10
C SER A 43 10.20 6.71 41.09
N SER A 44 10.38 5.86 42.09
CA SER A 44 9.57 4.66 42.31
C SER A 44 8.17 5.00 42.83
N VAL A 45 7.60 6.15 42.42
CA VAL A 45 6.35 6.70 42.95
C VAL A 45 5.39 6.97 41.78
N ILE A 46 4.15 6.47 41.91
CA ILE A 46 3.08 6.71 40.93
C ILE A 46 2.21 7.86 41.47
N PRO A 47 2.20 9.03 40.82
CA PRO A 47 1.30 10.10 41.18
C PRO A 47 -0.15 9.75 40.84
N ASP A 48 -1.06 10.18 41.72
CA ASP A 48 -2.50 10.01 41.55
C ASP A 48 -3.00 10.73 40.27
N GLY A 49 -3.80 10.05 39.46
CA GLY A 49 -4.38 10.60 38.23
C GLY A 49 -3.38 10.83 37.09
N ALA A 50 -2.18 10.24 37.13
CA ALA A 50 -1.16 10.41 36.10
C ALA A 50 -0.57 9.09 35.57
N GLU A 51 -0.28 9.06 34.26
CA GLU A 51 0.35 7.91 33.60
C GLU A 51 1.87 8.03 33.70
N ILE A 52 2.51 7.02 34.27
CA ILE A 52 3.96 6.86 34.24
C ILE A 52 4.38 5.88 33.15
N SER A 53 5.59 6.05 32.62
CA SER A 53 6.20 5.12 31.68
C SER A 53 7.65 4.86 32.09
N SER A 54 8.04 3.59 32.07
CA SER A 54 9.41 3.18 32.41
C SER A 54 9.82 1.92 31.64
N TYR A 55 11.03 1.45 31.91
CA TYR A 55 11.65 0.29 31.28
C TYR A 55 11.88 -0.82 32.30
N LEU A 56 11.52 -2.04 31.93
CA LEU A 56 11.78 -3.26 32.69
C LEU A 56 12.81 -4.10 31.95
N PHE A 57 13.91 -4.41 32.62
CA PHE A 57 14.79 -5.47 32.16
C PHE A 57 14.16 -6.82 32.48
N ARG A 58 14.46 -7.80 31.63
CA ARG A 58 14.03 -9.17 31.80
C ARG A 58 14.51 -9.72 33.13
N ASP A 59 13.62 -10.43 33.81
CA ASP A 59 13.91 -11.14 35.07
C ASP A 59 14.36 -10.23 36.24
N THR A 60 14.25 -8.89 36.09
CA THR A 60 14.51 -7.93 37.19
C THR A 60 13.20 -7.29 37.65
N PRO A 61 12.72 -7.56 38.87
CA PRO A 61 11.53 -6.91 39.37
C PRO A 61 11.80 -5.43 39.70
N LYS A 62 10.85 -4.55 39.39
CA LYS A 62 10.82 -3.17 39.87
C LYS A 62 9.59 -2.93 40.72
N ARG A 63 9.75 -2.11 41.76
CA ARG A 63 8.68 -1.74 42.69
C ARG A 63 8.31 -0.29 42.53
N TYR A 64 7.02 -0.02 42.56
CA TYR A 64 6.45 1.31 42.56
C TYR A 64 5.49 1.48 43.72
N PHE A 65 5.38 2.69 44.24
CA PHE A 65 4.57 3.00 45.40
C PHE A 65 3.59 4.12 45.09
N PHE A 66 2.40 4.06 45.67
CA PHE A 66 1.46 5.18 45.71
C PHE A 66 0.70 5.17 47.03
N VAL A 67 0.25 6.34 47.46
CA VAL A 67 -0.38 6.53 48.77
C VAL A 67 -1.86 6.81 48.56
N VAL A 68 -2.70 6.14 49.36
CA VAL A 68 -4.12 6.47 49.50
C VAL A 68 -4.29 7.05 50.90
N GLU A 69 -4.72 8.32 50.97
CA GLU A 69 -4.76 9.06 52.23
C GLU A 69 -6.00 8.75 53.07
N GLU A 70 -7.15 8.51 52.43
CA GLU A 70 -8.44 8.32 53.09
C GLU A 70 -8.95 6.86 52.97
N ASP A 71 -9.54 6.35 54.05
CA ASP A 71 -10.22 5.06 54.02
C ASP A 71 -11.49 5.10 53.19
N ASN A 72 -11.85 3.96 52.58
CA ASN A 72 -12.99 3.82 51.67
C ASN A 72 -12.88 4.64 50.38
N THR A 73 -11.65 4.93 49.95
CA THR A 73 -11.41 5.63 48.68
C THR A 73 -11.49 4.63 47.51
N PRO A 74 -12.22 4.95 46.42
CA PRO A 74 -12.22 4.13 45.22
C PRO A 74 -10.83 4.16 44.58
N LEU A 75 -10.32 3.01 44.15
CA LEU A 75 -8.98 2.89 43.57
C LEU A 75 -9.06 2.18 42.23
N ALA A 76 -8.38 2.73 41.22
CA ALA A 76 -8.15 2.05 39.96
C ALA A 76 -6.68 2.08 39.56
N VAL A 77 -6.12 0.92 39.23
CA VAL A 77 -4.75 0.77 38.73
C VAL A 77 -4.80 0.03 37.39
N THR A 78 -4.21 0.61 36.35
CA THR A 78 -4.15 0.03 34.99
C THR A 78 -2.69 -0.16 34.58
N VAL A 79 -2.35 -1.36 34.13
CA VAL A 79 -1.00 -1.71 33.66
C VAL A 79 -1.05 -2.08 32.18
N THR A 80 -0.28 -1.37 31.36
CA THR A 80 -0.21 -1.56 29.90
C THR A 80 1.16 -2.09 29.49
N PRO A 81 1.28 -3.37 29.06
CA PRO A 81 2.50 -3.90 28.47
C PRO A 81 2.70 -3.37 27.04
N CYS A 82 3.96 -3.13 26.65
CA CYS A 82 4.32 -2.58 25.34
C CYS A 82 5.10 -3.55 24.43
N ASP A 83 5.68 -4.66 24.89
CA ASP A 83 6.37 -5.56 23.95
C ASP A 83 6.42 -7.01 24.44
N ALA A 84 6.46 -7.21 25.76
CA ALA A 84 6.53 -8.52 26.39
C ALA A 84 5.46 -8.69 27.48
N PRO A 85 5.06 -9.95 27.77
CA PRO A 85 4.18 -10.24 28.90
C PRO A 85 4.81 -9.83 30.23
N LEU A 86 3.99 -9.18 31.04
CA LEU A 86 4.33 -8.71 32.38
C LEU A 86 3.65 -9.58 33.43
N GLU A 87 4.37 -9.80 34.52
CA GLU A 87 3.83 -10.29 35.78
C GLU A 87 3.80 -9.11 36.75
N TRP A 88 2.65 -8.83 37.34
CA TRP A 88 2.52 -7.76 38.31
C TRP A 88 1.66 -8.14 39.50
N LYS A 89 2.00 -7.56 40.65
CA LYS A 89 1.33 -7.78 41.93
C LYS A 89 1.08 -6.45 42.61
N LEU A 90 -0.13 -6.27 43.11
CA LEU A 90 -0.52 -5.12 43.91
C LEU A 90 -0.72 -5.59 45.36
N SER A 91 0.01 -4.98 46.28
CA SER A 91 -0.12 -5.21 47.72
C SER A 91 -0.34 -3.90 48.45
N VAL A 92 -1.03 -3.94 49.58
CA VAL A 92 -1.23 -2.78 50.46
C VAL A 92 -0.54 -3.01 51.80
N GLN A 93 0.16 -2.00 52.27
CA GLN A 93 0.61 -1.89 53.65
C GLN A 93 -0.26 -0.81 54.32
N GLU A 94 -1.16 -1.25 55.19
CA GLU A 94 -2.01 -0.35 55.96
C GLU A 94 -1.12 0.52 56.87
N LEU A 95 -1.37 1.83 56.87
CA LEU A 95 -0.64 2.71 57.77
C LEU A 95 -1.20 2.48 59.19
N PRO A 96 -0.34 2.36 60.23
CA PRO A 96 -0.82 2.24 61.59
C PRO A 96 -1.72 3.44 61.91
N GLU A 97 -2.96 3.20 62.32
CA GLU A 97 -3.78 4.25 62.93
C GLU A 97 -2.96 4.84 64.08
N GLU A 98 -2.67 6.14 64.06
CA GLU A 98 -2.13 6.80 65.24
C GLU A 98 -3.18 6.65 66.33
N ALA A 99 -2.96 5.68 67.22
CA ALA A 99 -3.67 5.59 68.47
C ALA A 99 -3.52 6.95 69.14
N SER A 100 -4.60 7.71 69.15
CA SER A 100 -4.74 8.98 69.84
C SER A 100 -4.51 8.71 71.32
N GLY A 101 -3.24 8.77 71.71
CA GLY A 101 -2.79 8.47 73.06
C GLY A 101 -3.27 9.53 74.02
N GLU A 102 -4.19 9.16 74.90
CA GLU A 102 -4.15 9.66 76.27
C GLU A 102 -2.77 9.34 76.85
N GLY A 103 -2.08 10.39 77.31
CA GLY A 103 -0.68 10.32 77.65
C GLY A 103 -0.37 9.45 78.87
N SER A 104 0.74 8.71 78.79
CA SER A 104 1.69 8.52 79.89
C SER A 104 2.96 7.91 79.32
N GLY A 105 4.11 8.50 79.67
CA GLY A 105 5.36 8.35 78.94
C GLY A 105 6.19 7.11 79.25
N GLU A 106 6.96 6.70 78.24
CA GLU A 106 8.42 6.46 78.24
C GLU A 106 8.83 6.27 76.75
N PRO A 107 9.93 6.86 76.26
CA PRO A 107 10.35 6.62 74.88
C PRO A 107 10.94 5.21 74.74
N GLU A 108 10.23 4.32 74.05
CA GLU A 108 10.76 3.02 73.64
C GLU A 108 12.03 3.19 72.77
N PRO A 109 13.03 2.29 72.89
CA PRO A 109 14.30 2.42 72.20
C PRO A 109 14.14 2.20 70.68
N LEU A 110 14.81 3.05 69.91
CA LEU A 110 14.84 3.15 68.44
C LEU A 110 15.19 1.84 67.68
N GLU A 111 15.57 0.76 68.37
CA GLU A 111 15.87 -0.54 67.79
C GLU A 111 14.63 -1.42 67.57
N GLN A 112 13.58 -1.28 68.40
CA GLN A 112 12.33 -2.03 68.23
C GLN A 112 11.48 -1.49 67.07
N GLN A 113 11.52 -0.18 66.84
CA GLN A 113 10.89 0.46 65.68
C GLN A 113 11.55 0.04 64.36
N LYS A 114 12.84 -0.32 64.38
CA LYS A 114 13.57 -0.77 63.19
C LYS A 114 13.30 -2.23 62.82
N GLN A 115 12.92 -3.06 63.79
CA GLN A 115 12.63 -4.49 63.58
C GLN A 115 11.17 -4.78 63.21
N GLN A 116 10.21 -3.89 63.54
CA GLN A 116 8.82 -4.02 63.07
C GLN A 116 8.62 -3.63 61.60
N ILE A 117 9.46 -2.73 61.05
CA ILE A 117 9.33 -2.24 59.67
C ILE A 117 9.82 -3.29 58.62
N THR A 118 10.52 -4.34 59.04
CA THR A 118 11.23 -5.22 58.08
C THR A 118 10.50 -6.48 57.64
N ASN A 119 9.32 -6.83 58.18
CA ASN A 119 8.72 -8.17 57.96
C ASN A 119 7.17 -8.25 57.94
N GLU A 120 6.45 -7.16 57.65
CA GLU A 120 5.04 -7.32 57.26
C GLU A 120 4.95 -7.38 55.74
N GLU A 121 4.84 -8.60 55.21
CA GLU A 121 4.41 -8.82 53.82
C GLU A 121 3.02 -8.19 53.68
N GLY A 122 2.95 -7.04 53.00
CA GLY A 122 1.69 -6.34 52.77
C GLY A 122 0.64 -7.26 52.12
N THR A 123 -0.63 -7.02 52.42
CA THR A 123 -1.75 -7.84 51.95
C THR A 123 -1.83 -7.79 50.42
N GLU A 124 -1.70 -8.94 49.76
CA GLU A 124 -1.82 -9.05 48.29
C GLU A 124 -3.28 -8.83 47.86
N LEU A 125 -3.51 -7.77 47.08
CA LEU A 125 -4.83 -7.40 46.57
C LEU A 125 -5.10 -8.00 45.19
N PHE A 126 -4.07 -8.08 44.35
CA PHE A 126 -4.21 -8.54 42.97
C PHE A 126 -2.89 -9.08 42.41
N SER A 127 -2.98 -10.12 41.58
CA SER A 127 -1.85 -10.62 40.78
C SER A 127 -2.31 -10.99 39.38
N TYR A 128 -1.50 -10.59 38.39
CA TYR A 128 -1.75 -10.90 37.00
C TYR A 128 -0.45 -11.23 36.27
N LYS A 129 -0.57 -12.15 35.31
CA LYS A 129 0.52 -12.55 34.42
C LYS A 129 0.00 -12.67 33.00
N GLY A 130 0.47 -11.80 32.10
CA GLY A 130 0.02 -11.80 30.71
C GLY A 130 0.52 -10.60 29.90
N ASN A 131 0.10 -10.54 28.65
CA ASN A 131 0.46 -9.46 27.70
C ASN A 131 -0.74 -8.57 27.33
N ASP A 132 -1.88 -8.77 27.97
CA ASP A 132 -3.05 -7.91 27.78
C ASP A 132 -2.98 -6.73 28.75
N VAL A 133 -3.71 -5.67 28.42
CA VAL A 133 -3.89 -4.52 29.32
C VAL A 133 -4.89 -4.96 30.39
N GLU A 134 -4.45 -4.95 31.65
CA GLU A 134 -5.26 -5.39 32.78
C GLU A 134 -5.41 -4.26 33.80
N TYR A 135 -6.54 -4.23 34.50
CA TYR A 135 -6.81 -3.22 35.51
C TYR A 135 -7.42 -3.81 36.78
N PHE A 136 -7.03 -3.24 37.91
CA PHE A 136 -7.63 -3.49 39.22
C PHE A 136 -8.54 -2.30 39.55
N VAL A 137 -9.77 -2.57 39.97
CA VAL A 137 -10.71 -1.55 40.45
C VAL A 137 -11.31 -2.02 41.78
N SER A 138 -11.27 -1.16 42.78
CA SER A 138 -11.97 -1.33 44.05
C SER A 138 -12.84 -0.10 44.34
N SER A 139 -14.06 -0.32 44.81
CA SER A 139 -14.98 0.76 45.19
C SER A 139 -14.72 1.34 46.58
N SER A 140 -14.04 0.59 47.44
CA SER A 140 -13.62 1.01 48.78
C SER A 140 -12.29 0.33 49.09
N SER A 141 -11.25 1.14 49.27
CA SER A 141 -9.90 0.67 49.56
C SER A 141 -9.40 1.31 50.86
N PRO A 142 -8.64 0.60 51.70
CA PRO A 142 -8.08 1.16 52.93
C PRO A 142 -7.03 2.24 52.61
N SER A 143 -6.89 3.19 53.52
CA SER A 143 -5.76 4.13 53.54
C SER A 143 -4.47 3.36 53.79
N GLY A 144 -3.40 3.74 53.09
CA GLY A 144 -2.17 2.96 53.16
C GLY A 144 -1.19 3.24 52.03
N LEU A 145 -0.03 2.60 52.15
CA LEU A 145 0.98 2.56 51.12
C LEU A 145 0.74 1.35 50.22
N TYR A 146 0.38 1.61 48.97
CA TYR A 146 0.20 0.59 47.96
C TYR A 146 1.53 0.37 47.23
N GLN A 147 1.89 -0.89 47.07
CA GLN A 147 3.09 -1.34 46.39
C GLN A 147 2.69 -2.14 45.14
N LEU A 148 3.22 -1.73 44.00
CA LEU A 148 3.10 -2.39 42.70
C LEU A 148 4.44 -3.00 42.30
N ASP A 149 4.52 -4.33 42.34
CA ASP A 149 5.67 -5.10 41.87
C ASP A 149 5.46 -5.50 40.41
N LEU A 150 6.44 -5.21 39.55
CA LEU A 150 6.40 -5.47 38.11
C LEU A 150 7.62 -6.27 37.66
N LEU A 151 7.39 -7.33 36.88
CA LEU A 151 8.42 -8.21 36.34
C LEU A 151 8.15 -8.50 34.86
N SER A 152 9.19 -8.36 34.01
CA SER A 152 9.12 -8.84 32.63
C SER A 152 9.66 -10.26 32.52
N THR A 153 8.86 -11.15 31.94
CA THR A 153 9.12 -12.61 31.98
C THR A 153 9.87 -13.15 30.76
N GLU A 154 9.79 -12.49 29.60
CA GLU A 154 10.36 -13.02 28.34
C GLU A 154 11.54 -12.21 27.81
N LYS A 155 11.44 -10.89 27.80
CA LYS A 155 12.43 -9.95 27.23
C LYS A 155 12.29 -8.58 27.86
N ASP A 156 13.28 -7.72 27.66
CA ASP A 156 13.20 -6.34 28.11
C ASP A 156 12.03 -5.62 27.42
N THR A 157 11.26 -4.84 28.17
CA THR A 157 10.05 -4.20 27.67
C THR A 157 9.80 -2.85 28.33
N HIS A 158 9.16 -1.97 27.57
CA HIS A 158 8.51 -0.81 28.15
C HIS A 158 7.13 -1.18 28.70
N PHE A 159 6.65 -0.38 29.63
CA PHE A 159 5.33 -0.49 30.19
C PHE A 159 4.81 0.90 30.58
N LYS A 160 3.49 1.00 30.73
CA LYS A 160 2.83 2.19 31.26
C LYS A 160 1.95 1.79 32.44
N VAL A 161 1.89 2.63 33.46
CA VAL A 161 1.01 2.46 34.61
C VAL A 161 0.23 3.73 34.84
N TYR A 162 -1.06 3.58 35.10
CA TYR A 162 -1.94 4.65 35.53
C TYR A 162 -2.63 4.22 36.82
N ALA A 163 -2.60 5.07 37.84
CA ALA A 163 -3.32 4.87 39.09
C ALA A 163 -4.17 6.11 39.39
N THR A 164 -5.40 5.90 39.88
CA THR A 164 -6.29 7.00 40.29
C THR A 164 -7.14 6.63 41.50
N THR A 165 -7.33 7.60 42.39
CA THR A 165 -8.30 7.56 43.51
C THR A 165 -9.68 8.09 43.11
N THR A 166 -9.83 8.63 41.89
CA THR A 166 -11.09 9.18 41.37
C THR A 166 -11.48 8.60 40.01
N PRO A 167 -11.65 7.26 39.90
CA PRO A 167 -11.88 6.59 38.61
C PRO A 167 -13.14 7.05 37.87
N GLU A 168 -14.18 7.46 38.58
CA GLU A 168 -15.44 7.91 37.98
C GLU A 168 -15.34 9.30 37.33
N SER A 169 -14.45 10.16 37.83
CA SER A 169 -14.26 11.52 37.30
C SER A 169 -13.21 11.56 36.19
N ASP A 170 -12.09 10.86 36.37
CA ASP A 170 -10.94 10.99 35.47
C ASP A 170 -11.16 10.34 34.11
N GLN A 171 -11.85 9.18 34.08
CA GLN A 171 -12.21 8.38 32.89
C GLN A 171 -11.28 8.60 31.68
N PRO A 172 -9.97 8.32 31.81
CA PRO A 172 -9.01 8.87 30.87
C PRO A 172 -8.87 8.00 29.62
N TYR A 173 -9.28 6.72 29.69
CA TYR A 173 -9.33 5.76 28.59
C TYR A 173 -10.70 5.77 27.89
N PRO A 174 -10.76 5.77 26.55
CA PRO A 174 -12.00 5.58 25.81
C PRO A 174 -12.69 4.24 26.14
N GLU A 175 -14.01 4.27 26.39
CA GLU A 175 -14.80 3.06 26.57
C GLU A 175 -15.01 2.32 25.25
N LEU A 176 -15.05 0.99 25.32
CA LEU A 176 -15.35 0.16 24.18
C LEU A 176 -16.87 -0.03 24.01
N PRO A 177 -17.38 -0.14 22.77
CA PRO A 177 -18.75 -0.55 22.54
C PRO A 177 -18.97 -2.00 22.99
N TYR A 178 -20.23 -2.39 23.20
CA TYR A 178 -20.61 -3.77 23.58
C TYR A 178 -19.98 -4.86 22.69
N ASP A 179 -19.75 -4.55 21.42
CA ASP A 179 -19.04 -5.41 20.48
C ASP A 179 -17.88 -4.63 19.84
N PRO A 180 -16.65 -4.80 20.36
CA PRO A 180 -15.46 -4.05 19.93
C PRO A 180 -14.73 -4.71 18.76
N ARG A 181 -15.40 -5.52 17.95
CA ARG A 181 -14.78 -6.19 16.80
C ARG A 181 -14.71 -5.31 15.56
N ILE A 182 -13.64 -5.48 14.77
CA ILE A 182 -13.45 -4.83 13.48
C ILE A 182 -13.93 -5.77 12.38
N ASP A 183 -14.89 -5.31 11.58
CA ASP A 183 -15.47 -6.08 10.48
C ASP A 183 -14.81 -5.76 9.14
N VAL A 184 -14.53 -6.81 8.37
CA VAL A 184 -14.03 -6.69 7.00
C VAL A 184 -15.22 -6.66 6.04
N THR A 185 -15.59 -5.48 5.56
CA THR A 185 -16.77 -5.29 4.70
C THR A 185 -16.49 -5.55 3.23
N SER A 186 -15.27 -5.25 2.76
CA SER A 186 -14.91 -5.40 1.35
C SER A 186 -13.47 -5.88 1.16
N LEU A 187 -13.30 -6.84 0.24
CA LEU A 187 -12.02 -7.44 -0.11
C LEU A 187 -11.70 -7.25 -1.59
N GLY A 188 -10.70 -6.42 -1.86
CA GLY A 188 -10.09 -6.21 -3.17
C GLY A 188 -8.80 -7.01 -3.35
N ARG A 189 -8.09 -6.72 -4.45
CA ARG A 189 -6.76 -7.28 -4.74
C ARG A 189 -5.65 -6.50 -4.04
N THR A 190 -5.85 -5.20 -3.91
CA THR A 190 -4.90 -4.26 -3.31
C THR A 190 -5.58 -3.36 -2.29
N THR A 191 -6.83 -3.66 -1.94
CA THR A 191 -7.65 -2.85 -1.05
C THR A 191 -8.42 -3.72 -0.07
N VAL A 192 -8.56 -3.25 1.16
CA VAL A 192 -9.39 -3.88 2.20
C VAL A 192 -10.19 -2.78 2.88
N THR A 193 -11.50 -2.97 3.02
CA THR A 193 -12.38 -2.03 3.72
C THR A 193 -12.76 -2.59 5.08
N LEU A 194 -12.51 -1.81 6.11
CA LEU A 194 -12.78 -2.10 7.51
C LEU A 194 -13.93 -1.22 8.01
N ALA A 195 -14.77 -1.76 8.89
CA ALA A 195 -15.84 -1.04 9.57
C ALA A 195 -15.90 -1.45 11.06
N TRP A 196 -16.29 -0.52 11.92
CA TRP A 196 -16.39 -0.77 13.37
C TRP A 196 -17.48 0.07 14.02
N LYS A 197 -17.86 -0.32 15.24
CA LYS A 197 -18.81 0.43 16.09
C LYS A 197 -18.09 1.56 16.83
N PRO A 198 -18.66 2.78 16.89
CA PRO A 198 -18.03 3.90 17.58
C PRO A 198 -18.02 3.68 19.10
N SER A 199 -17.00 4.23 19.77
CA SER A 199 -16.88 4.26 21.22
C SER A 199 -18.04 5.05 21.86
N PRO A 200 -18.69 4.52 22.91
CA PRO A 200 -19.72 5.23 23.67
C PRO A 200 -19.23 6.54 24.25
N THR A 201 -17.96 6.64 24.69
CA THR A 201 -17.33 7.87 25.19
C THR A 201 -17.41 9.03 24.21
N ALA A 202 -17.35 8.76 22.90
CA ALA A 202 -17.46 9.80 21.88
C ALA A 202 -18.90 10.35 21.78
N SER A 203 -19.90 9.51 22.06
CA SER A 203 -21.32 9.83 21.87
C SER A 203 -21.99 10.30 23.16
N LEU A 204 -21.74 9.62 24.28
CA LEU A 204 -22.33 9.87 25.60
C LEU A 204 -21.58 10.99 26.34
N LEU A 205 -20.25 10.87 26.42
CA LEU A 205 -19.40 11.80 27.19
C LEU A 205 -18.89 12.98 26.34
N LYS A 206 -19.14 12.96 25.02
CA LYS A 206 -18.71 13.98 24.04
C LYS A 206 -17.21 14.30 24.09
N GLN A 207 -16.38 13.33 24.49
CA GLN A 207 -14.93 13.50 24.51
C GLN A 207 -14.35 13.34 23.09
N PRO A 208 -13.24 14.04 22.78
CA PRO A 208 -12.64 14.00 21.45
C PRO A 208 -11.86 12.69 21.25
N ILE A 209 -12.43 11.78 20.46
CA ILE A 209 -11.84 10.48 20.15
C ILE A 209 -11.39 10.42 18.69
N GLN A 210 -10.17 9.92 18.51
CA GLN A 210 -9.57 9.63 17.22
C GLN A 210 -9.27 8.13 17.10
N TYR A 211 -9.74 7.51 16.02
CA TYR A 211 -9.41 6.12 15.70
C TYR A 211 -8.11 6.05 14.91
N CYS A 212 -7.18 5.21 15.37
CA CYS A 212 -5.92 4.91 14.69
C CYS A 212 -5.86 3.43 14.32
N ILE A 213 -5.65 3.16 13.03
CA ILE A 213 -5.57 1.82 12.47
C ILE A 213 -4.12 1.47 12.23
N VAL A 214 -3.74 0.25 12.59
CA VAL A 214 -2.41 -0.30 12.44
C VAL A 214 -2.49 -1.50 11.51
N ILE A 215 -1.62 -1.52 10.49
CA ILE A 215 -1.58 -2.55 9.46
C ILE A 215 -0.20 -3.18 9.50
N ASN A 216 -0.14 -4.50 9.66
CA ASN A 216 1.11 -5.24 9.57
C ASN A 216 0.91 -6.61 8.90
N LYS A 217 1.99 -7.39 8.82
CA LYS A 217 2.00 -8.75 8.25
C LYS A 217 2.35 -9.83 9.28
N GLU A 218 2.62 -9.45 10.51
CA GLU A 218 3.14 -10.35 11.54
C GLU A 218 2.01 -10.88 12.42
N HIS A 219 1.39 -10.01 13.23
CA HIS A 219 0.38 -10.37 14.23
C HIS A 219 -0.40 -9.13 14.72
N ASN A 220 -1.54 -9.34 15.38
CA ASN A 220 -2.30 -8.28 16.03
C ASN A 220 -1.61 -7.78 17.32
N PHE A 221 -1.51 -6.46 17.52
CA PHE A 221 -0.99 -5.84 18.73
C PHE A 221 -2.09 -5.64 19.79
N LYS A 222 -1.74 -5.81 21.07
CA LYS A 222 -2.67 -5.68 22.20
C LYS A 222 -2.83 -4.24 22.70
N SER A 223 -1.82 -3.39 22.54
CA SER A 223 -1.83 -2.01 23.00
C SER A 223 -1.20 -1.07 21.97
N LEU A 224 -1.58 0.20 21.98
CA LEU A 224 -0.94 1.21 21.13
C LEU A 224 0.52 1.44 21.55
N CYS A 225 0.82 1.29 22.84
CA CYS A 225 2.18 1.35 23.34
C CYS A 225 3.08 0.33 22.64
N ALA A 226 2.55 -0.86 22.33
CA ALA A 226 3.31 -1.87 21.62
C ALA A 226 3.63 -1.55 20.17
N VAL A 227 2.69 -0.88 19.51
CA VAL A 227 2.90 -0.36 18.16
C VAL A 227 3.98 0.72 18.20
N GLU A 228 3.95 1.61 19.18
CA GLU A 228 4.89 2.72 19.33
C GLU A 228 6.30 2.24 19.69
N ALA A 229 6.42 1.27 20.59
CA ALA A 229 7.71 0.61 20.90
C ALA A 229 8.32 -0.03 19.64
N LYS A 230 7.49 -0.71 18.82
CA LYS A 230 7.97 -1.34 17.58
C LYS A 230 8.39 -0.30 16.53
N LEU A 231 7.63 0.78 16.37
CA LEU A 231 7.97 1.90 15.46
C LEU A 231 9.23 2.66 15.90
N SER A 232 9.38 2.88 17.20
CA SER A 232 10.50 3.63 17.80
C SER A 232 11.78 2.81 17.98
N SER A 233 11.78 1.51 17.68
CA SER A 233 12.97 0.65 17.79
C SER A 233 14.12 1.05 16.84
N ASP A 234 13.87 1.97 15.90
CA ASP A 234 14.88 2.58 15.03
C ASP A 234 15.45 3.91 15.57
N ASP A 235 14.83 4.55 16.58
CA ASP A 235 15.30 5.81 17.16
C ASP A 235 16.24 5.59 18.36
N ALA A 236 17.37 6.29 18.35
CA ALA A 236 18.45 6.18 19.34
C ALA A 236 18.07 6.53 20.79
N PHE A 237 16.83 7.00 21.03
CA PHE A 237 16.27 7.31 22.35
C PHE A 237 15.84 6.06 23.14
N MET A 238 15.83 4.88 22.51
CA MET A 238 15.37 3.60 23.10
C MET A 238 16.53 2.61 23.35
N MET A 239 17.77 3.07 23.48
CA MET A 239 18.81 2.24 24.07
C MET A 239 18.53 2.13 25.57
N ALA A 240 18.35 0.90 26.06
CA ALA A 240 18.37 0.62 27.49
C ALA A 240 19.53 1.39 28.15
N PRO A 241 19.33 2.03 29.32
CA PRO A 241 20.44 2.53 30.11
C PRO A 241 21.45 1.39 30.24
N LYS A 242 22.68 1.60 29.76
CA LYS A 242 23.68 0.53 29.74
C LYS A 242 23.84 -0.01 31.16
N PRO A 243 23.57 -1.29 31.42
CA PRO A 243 23.78 -1.84 32.74
C PRO A 243 25.29 -1.94 32.97
N GLY A 244 25.79 -1.25 33.98
CA GLY A 244 27.17 -1.31 34.42
C GLY A 244 27.98 -0.06 34.11
N LEU A 245 27.87 0.93 34.98
CA LEU A 245 28.99 1.64 35.61
C LEU A 245 28.41 2.41 36.80
N ASP A 246 28.98 2.18 37.97
CA ASP A 246 28.53 2.65 39.27
C ASP A 246 28.07 4.12 39.25
N PHE A 247 26.79 4.34 39.56
CA PHE A 247 26.26 5.66 39.88
C PHE A 247 26.87 6.11 41.22
N SER A 248 28.02 6.79 41.15
CA SER A 248 28.52 7.59 42.26
C SER A 248 27.69 8.89 42.35
N PRO A 249 27.07 9.23 43.50
CA PRO A 249 26.14 10.37 43.63
C PRO A 249 26.76 11.78 43.47
N PHE A 250 27.99 11.93 42.98
CA PHE A 250 28.74 13.20 42.99
C PHE A 250 29.56 13.48 41.72
N ASP A 251 29.06 13.16 40.52
CA ASP A 251 29.75 13.58 39.28
C ASP A 251 28.96 14.68 38.53
N PHE A 252 29.24 15.94 38.90
CA PHE A 252 28.62 17.14 38.32
C PHE A 252 29.17 17.52 36.93
N ALA A 253 30.00 16.69 36.31
CA ALA A 253 30.69 17.03 35.06
C ALA A 253 29.80 17.00 33.80
N HIS A 254 28.51 16.64 33.90
CA HIS A 254 27.57 16.63 32.77
C HIS A 254 26.36 17.57 32.95
N PHE A 255 26.46 18.56 33.84
CA PHE A 255 25.55 19.71 33.81
C PHE A 255 26.01 20.73 32.76
N GLY A 256 25.34 20.73 31.62
CA GLY A 256 25.62 21.62 30.49
C GLY A 256 25.34 23.08 30.82
N PHE A 257 26.39 23.85 31.07
CA PHE A 257 26.40 25.31 30.93
C PHE A 257 27.20 25.68 29.69
N PRO A 258 26.67 26.50 28.75
CA PRO A 258 27.45 26.95 27.60
C PRO A 258 28.46 28.00 28.06
N SER A 259 29.74 27.65 28.06
CA SER A 259 30.81 28.64 28.27
C SER A 259 31.06 29.37 26.95
N GLU A 260 30.65 30.63 26.89
CA GLU A 260 31.22 31.61 25.97
C GLU A 260 32.71 31.78 26.29
N ASN A 261 33.56 31.64 25.26
CA ASN A 261 34.80 32.40 25.19
C ASN A 261 35.26 32.55 23.73
N ASN A 262 35.33 33.81 23.31
CA ASN A 262 35.89 34.27 22.04
C ASN A 262 37.43 34.15 22.04
N SER A 263 38.04 33.71 20.94
CA SER A 263 38.93 34.56 20.11
C SER A 263 39.75 33.78 19.05
N GLY A 264 39.44 34.07 17.79
CA GLY A 264 40.36 34.36 16.68
C GLY A 264 41.52 33.43 16.31
N LYS A 265 41.44 32.81 15.12
CA LYS A 265 42.22 33.22 13.93
C LYS A 265 41.91 32.36 12.70
N GLU A 266 41.71 33.05 11.58
CA GLU A 266 41.59 32.50 10.22
C GLU A 266 42.85 31.74 9.79
N ARG A 267 42.67 30.66 9.01
CA ARG A 267 43.03 30.58 7.58
C ARG A 267 42.96 29.14 7.04
N GLY A 268 42.41 29.02 5.83
CA GLY A 268 43.04 28.20 4.79
C GLY A 268 42.45 26.81 4.53
N PHE A 269 41.59 26.74 3.51
CA PHE A 269 41.35 25.63 2.60
C PHE A 269 42.38 24.49 2.63
N LEU A 270 41.90 23.24 2.76
CA LEU A 270 42.19 22.16 1.81
C LEU A 270 41.10 21.07 1.92
N LYS A 271 40.40 20.87 0.81
CA LYS A 271 39.52 19.73 0.57
C LYS A 271 40.40 18.48 0.45
N SER A 272 40.11 17.44 1.24
CA SER A 272 40.41 16.07 0.82
C SER A 272 39.37 15.10 1.35
N SER A 273 38.76 14.42 0.39
CA SER A 273 37.80 13.35 0.52
C SER A 273 38.44 12.09 1.09
N SER A 274 37.82 11.49 2.12
CA SER A 274 37.80 10.03 2.25
C SER A 274 36.50 9.59 2.91
N LYS A 275 35.51 9.26 2.06
CA LYS A 275 34.33 8.50 2.46
C LYS A 275 34.75 7.06 2.73
N PHE A 276 35.02 6.73 3.99
CA PHE A 276 34.83 5.37 4.49
C PHE A 276 33.47 5.30 5.18
N GLY A 277 32.42 5.25 4.36
CA GLY A 277 31.10 4.86 4.83
C GLY A 277 31.12 3.38 5.16
N ARG A 278 31.26 3.03 6.44
CA ARG A 278 30.83 1.72 6.92
C ARG A 278 29.33 1.64 6.66
N GLN A 279 28.98 0.82 5.68
CA GLN A 279 27.62 0.36 5.46
C GLN A 279 27.19 -0.39 6.73
N THR A 280 26.51 0.31 7.63
CA THR A 280 25.65 -0.35 8.60
C THR A 280 24.51 -0.96 7.79
N SER A 281 24.48 -2.29 7.79
CA SER A 281 23.37 -3.06 7.24
C SER A 281 22.08 -2.58 7.88
N SER A 282 21.28 -1.82 7.12
CA SER A 282 19.92 -1.49 7.49
C SER A 282 19.19 -2.80 7.76
N LYS A 283 18.81 -3.03 9.01
CA LYS A 283 17.86 -4.09 9.36
C LYS A 283 16.58 -3.87 8.53
N PRO A 284 15.85 -4.94 8.19
CA PRO A 284 14.69 -4.83 7.31
C PRO A 284 13.66 -3.89 7.92
N ARG A 285 13.25 -2.88 7.14
CA ARG A 285 12.16 -1.95 7.47
C ARG A 285 10.96 -2.76 7.96
N VAL A 286 10.48 -2.46 9.16
CA VAL A 286 9.27 -3.07 9.70
C VAL A 286 8.11 -2.70 8.77
N ASP A 287 7.45 -3.70 8.17
CA ASP A 287 6.23 -3.54 7.35
C ASP A 287 5.03 -3.23 8.30
N LEU A 288 5.12 -2.11 9.04
CA LEU A 288 4.14 -1.63 10.01
C LEU A 288 3.70 -0.22 9.61
N HIS A 289 2.39 -0.02 9.45
CA HIS A 289 1.82 1.27 9.06
C HIS A 289 0.71 1.67 10.04
N LYS A 290 0.86 2.85 10.68
CA LYS A 290 -0.15 3.47 11.56
C LYS A 290 -0.83 4.63 10.80
N VAL A 291 -2.16 4.63 10.75
CA VAL A 291 -2.97 5.67 10.08
C VAL A 291 -4.13 6.07 10.98
N CYS A 292 -4.20 7.34 11.37
CA CYS A 292 -5.29 7.86 12.17
C CYS A 292 -6.37 8.52 11.30
N VAL A 293 -7.61 8.01 11.40
CA VAL A 293 -8.73 8.32 10.48
C VAL A 293 -9.72 9.33 11.05
N GLY A 294 -9.42 9.90 12.23
CA GLY A 294 -10.31 10.82 12.94
C GLY A 294 -11.46 10.06 13.60
N ASN A 295 -12.67 10.62 13.52
CA ASN A 295 -13.91 10.06 14.08
C ASN A 295 -14.70 9.19 13.09
N LYS A 296 -14.08 8.75 11.98
CA LYS A 296 -14.74 7.90 10.98
C LYS A 296 -14.87 6.48 11.51
N ASN A 297 -15.92 5.79 11.10
CA ASN A 297 -16.21 4.39 11.51
C ASN A 297 -15.95 3.36 10.41
N ILE A 298 -15.57 3.82 9.21
CA ILE A 298 -15.28 3.00 8.03
C ILE A 298 -14.02 3.56 7.38
N PHE A 299 -13.10 2.66 7.03
CA PHE A 299 -11.87 3.04 6.34
C PHE A 299 -11.46 2.00 5.30
N THR A 300 -10.99 2.46 4.15
CA THR A 300 -10.44 1.59 3.11
C THR A 300 -8.93 1.77 3.03
N VAL A 301 -8.22 0.69 3.34
CA VAL A 301 -6.77 0.58 3.18
C VAL A 301 -6.47 0.30 1.70
N SER A 302 -5.60 1.10 1.08
CA SER A 302 -5.12 0.92 -0.29
C SER A 302 -3.67 0.41 -0.32
N ASP A 303 -3.17 0.14 -1.53
CA ASP A 303 -1.76 -0.18 -1.81
C ASP A 303 -1.22 -1.46 -1.13
N LEU A 304 -2.13 -2.40 -0.84
CA LEU A 304 -1.78 -3.72 -0.34
C LEU A 304 -1.31 -4.64 -1.46
N LYS A 305 -0.46 -5.61 -1.14
CA LYS A 305 -0.01 -6.62 -2.10
C LYS A 305 -1.11 -7.67 -2.31
N PRO A 306 -1.31 -8.17 -3.54
CA PRO A 306 -2.26 -9.27 -3.81
C PRO A 306 -1.76 -10.60 -3.24
N ASP A 307 -2.70 -11.47 -2.88
CA ASP A 307 -2.47 -12.78 -2.28
C ASP A 307 -1.61 -12.77 -1.00
N MET A 308 -1.78 -11.75 -0.16
CA MET A 308 -1.03 -11.58 1.09
C MET A 308 -1.98 -11.40 2.26
N GLN A 309 -1.66 -12.02 3.39
CA GLN A 309 -2.39 -11.87 4.65
C GLN A 309 -1.86 -10.65 5.41
N TYR A 310 -2.78 -9.83 5.87
CA TYR A 310 -2.53 -8.65 6.68
C TYR A 310 -3.35 -8.72 7.96
N TYR A 311 -2.79 -8.21 9.05
CA TYR A 311 -3.52 -7.99 10.30
C TYR A 311 -3.83 -6.50 10.45
N PHE A 312 -4.98 -6.23 11.04
CA PHE A 312 -5.55 -4.90 11.21
C PHE A 312 -5.95 -4.73 12.67
N ASP A 313 -5.29 -3.82 13.35
CA ASP A 313 -5.63 -3.40 14.72
C ASP A 313 -6.17 -1.98 14.70
N MET A 314 -7.04 -1.68 15.64
CA MET A 314 -7.59 -0.34 15.79
C MET A 314 -7.58 0.08 17.24
N PHE A 315 -7.16 1.32 17.46
CA PHE A 315 -7.07 1.93 18.78
C PHE A 315 -7.94 3.19 18.78
N ALA A 316 -8.85 3.30 19.74
CA ALA A 316 -9.51 4.55 20.06
C ALA A 316 -8.58 5.34 20.97
N VAL A 317 -8.23 6.56 20.58
CA VAL A 317 -7.33 7.43 21.32
C VAL A 317 -8.12 8.67 21.75
N ASN A 318 -8.10 8.98 23.04
CA ASN A 318 -8.59 10.24 23.55
C ASN A 318 -7.54 11.32 23.27
N THR A 319 -7.88 12.35 22.50
CA THR A 319 -6.89 13.36 22.10
C THR A 319 -6.49 14.29 23.23
N ASN A 320 -7.26 14.36 24.32
CA ASN A 320 -6.94 15.21 25.47
C ASN A 320 -5.96 14.52 26.42
N THR A 321 -6.22 13.27 26.77
CA THR A 321 -5.38 12.49 27.70
C THR A 321 -4.25 11.74 27.00
N ASN A 322 -4.32 11.58 25.67
CA ASN A 322 -3.44 10.75 24.85
C ASN A 322 -3.42 9.27 25.27
N MET A 323 -4.46 8.82 25.97
CA MET A 323 -4.65 7.43 26.34
C MET A 323 -5.48 6.70 25.29
N SER A 324 -5.22 5.41 25.14
CA SER A 324 -5.79 4.61 24.08
C SER A 324 -6.34 3.27 24.55
N THR A 325 -7.45 2.85 23.96
CA THR A 325 -8.05 1.53 24.18
C THR A 325 -8.06 0.75 22.87
N ALA A 326 -7.71 -0.54 22.94
CA ALA A 326 -7.61 -1.41 21.77
C ALA A 326 -8.96 -2.07 21.46
N TYR A 327 -9.35 -2.04 20.18
CA TYR A 327 -10.43 -2.87 19.66
C TYR A 327 -9.91 -4.28 19.36
N VAL A 328 -10.82 -5.23 19.21
CA VAL A 328 -10.46 -6.60 18.84
C VAL A 328 -10.02 -6.62 17.39
N GLY A 329 -8.72 -6.82 17.18
CA GLY A 329 -8.07 -6.89 15.88
C GLY A 329 -8.66 -7.97 14.96
N THR A 330 -8.48 -7.77 13.66
CA THR A 330 -8.93 -8.70 12.61
C THR A 330 -7.79 -8.99 11.63
N PHE A 331 -7.99 -9.96 10.75
CA PHE A 331 -7.04 -10.28 9.69
C PHE A 331 -7.77 -10.55 8.39
N ALA A 332 -7.12 -10.22 7.27
CA ALA A 332 -7.66 -10.54 5.96
C ALA A 332 -6.57 -10.84 4.94
N ARG A 333 -6.88 -11.76 4.02
CA ARG A 333 -6.04 -12.07 2.87
C ARG A 333 -6.60 -11.40 1.61
N THR A 334 -5.76 -10.62 0.94
CA THR A 334 -6.13 -9.96 -0.31
C THR A 334 -6.37 -10.98 -1.43
N LYS A 335 -7.23 -10.66 -2.40
CA LYS A 335 -7.56 -11.57 -3.50
C LYS A 335 -6.36 -11.81 -4.41
N GLU A 336 -6.26 -13.04 -4.97
CA GLU A 336 -5.22 -13.41 -5.94
C GLU A 336 -5.22 -12.45 -7.14
N GLU A 337 -4.02 -12.16 -7.64
CA GLU A 337 -3.86 -11.38 -8.86
C GLU A 337 -4.51 -12.16 -10.02
N ALA A 338 -5.53 -11.58 -10.66
CA ALA A 338 -6.21 -12.28 -11.75
C ALA A 338 -5.20 -12.57 -12.88
N LYS A 339 -4.87 -13.85 -13.07
CA LYS A 339 -4.04 -14.34 -14.17
C LYS A 339 -4.52 -13.68 -15.46
N GLN A 340 -3.63 -12.94 -16.12
CA GLN A 340 -3.97 -12.24 -17.36
C GLN A 340 -4.61 -13.23 -18.33
N LYS A 341 -5.87 -12.99 -18.71
CA LYS A 341 -6.68 -13.90 -19.53
C LYS A 341 -5.91 -14.29 -20.79
N THR A 342 -5.46 -15.54 -20.84
CA THR A 342 -4.78 -16.10 -22.01
C THR A 342 -5.80 -16.42 -23.09
N VAL A 343 -5.59 -15.92 -24.30
CA VAL A 343 -6.45 -16.25 -25.44
C VAL A 343 -5.88 -17.47 -26.16
N GLU A 344 -6.71 -18.46 -26.43
CA GLU A 344 -6.29 -19.66 -27.16
C GLU A 344 -6.31 -19.43 -28.67
N LEU A 345 -5.22 -19.81 -29.34
CA LEU A 345 -5.09 -19.79 -30.79
C LEU A 345 -5.47 -21.16 -31.35
N LYS A 346 -6.39 -21.17 -32.31
CA LYS A 346 -6.77 -22.37 -33.05
C LYS A 346 -5.82 -22.58 -34.24
N ASP A 347 -5.47 -23.83 -34.51
CA ASP A 347 -4.58 -24.20 -35.61
C ASP A 347 -5.17 -23.80 -36.97
N GLY A 348 -4.43 -22.95 -37.71
CA GLY A 348 -4.80 -22.51 -39.04
C GLY A 348 -5.89 -21.42 -39.09
N LYS A 349 -6.25 -20.80 -37.96
CA LYS A 349 -7.20 -19.69 -37.90
C LYS A 349 -6.52 -18.37 -37.53
N VAL A 350 -6.78 -17.32 -38.31
CA VAL A 350 -6.31 -15.96 -38.01
C VAL A 350 -7.12 -15.40 -36.83
N THR A 351 -6.43 -14.80 -35.87
CA THR A 351 -7.01 -14.14 -34.70
C THR A 351 -6.57 -12.69 -34.66
N ASP A 352 -7.53 -11.79 -34.51
CA ASP A 352 -7.28 -10.35 -34.35
C ASP A 352 -7.03 -10.03 -32.87
N VAL A 353 -5.96 -9.29 -32.58
CA VAL A 353 -5.54 -8.97 -31.22
C VAL A 353 -5.33 -7.47 -31.07
N PHE A 354 -6.00 -6.89 -30.08
CA PHE A 354 -5.85 -5.50 -29.69
C PHE A 354 -5.03 -5.38 -28.40
N ILE A 355 -4.02 -4.51 -28.42
CA ILE A 355 -3.11 -4.26 -27.30
C ILE A 355 -3.17 -2.77 -26.95
N LYS A 356 -3.53 -2.46 -25.71
CA LYS A 356 -3.51 -1.09 -25.17
C LYS A 356 -2.06 -0.55 -25.14
N ARG A 357 -1.89 0.77 -25.10
CA ARG A 357 -0.59 1.43 -25.01
C ARG A 357 0.23 0.88 -23.83
N LYS A 358 1.51 0.53 -24.07
CA LYS A 358 2.39 -0.16 -23.09
C LYS A 358 1.83 -1.47 -22.50
N GLY A 359 0.74 -1.99 -23.03
CA GLY A 359 0.10 -3.21 -22.56
C GLY A 359 0.78 -4.47 -23.09
N ALA A 360 0.43 -5.60 -22.49
CA ALA A 360 0.82 -6.93 -22.96
C ALA A 360 -0.42 -7.83 -23.11
N LYS A 361 -0.36 -8.72 -24.09
CA LYS A 361 -1.35 -9.79 -24.29
C LYS A 361 -0.64 -11.13 -24.36
N PHE A 362 -1.28 -12.14 -23.78
CA PHE A 362 -0.77 -13.49 -23.73
C PHE A 362 -1.68 -14.41 -24.51
N LEU A 363 -1.10 -15.14 -25.46
CA LEU A 363 -1.80 -16.11 -26.29
C LEU A 363 -1.21 -17.49 -26.05
N ARG A 364 -2.05 -18.53 -26.14
CA ARG A 364 -1.65 -19.93 -26.00
C ARG A 364 -1.94 -20.69 -27.28
N PHE A 365 -0.93 -21.36 -27.83
CA PHE A 365 -1.09 -22.27 -28.96
C PHE A 365 -0.68 -23.68 -28.55
N ALA A 366 -1.62 -24.61 -28.60
CA ALA A 366 -1.44 -26.00 -28.20
C ALA A 366 -1.99 -26.92 -29.30
N PRO A 367 -1.18 -27.29 -30.31
CA PRO A 367 -1.61 -28.17 -31.38
C PRO A 367 -1.82 -29.61 -30.87
N VAL A 368 -2.87 -30.26 -31.37
CA VAL A 368 -3.29 -31.62 -30.96
C VAL A 368 -2.35 -32.69 -31.54
N SER A 369 -1.83 -32.48 -32.74
CA SER A 369 -0.97 -33.42 -33.46
C SER A 369 0.52 -33.23 -33.16
N SER A 370 1.28 -34.33 -33.22
CA SER A 370 2.73 -34.26 -33.30
C SER A 370 3.14 -33.56 -34.59
N HIS A 371 4.00 -32.55 -34.47
CA HIS A 371 4.39 -31.70 -35.60
C HIS A 371 5.90 -31.45 -35.53
N GLN A 372 6.55 -31.45 -36.70
CA GLN A 372 7.98 -31.19 -36.81
C GLN A 372 8.31 -29.69 -36.93
N LYS A 373 7.35 -28.88 -37.39
CA LYS A 373 7.49 -27.44 -37.58
C LYS A 373 6.23 -26.71 -37.14
N VAL A 374 6.37 -25.51 -36.59
CA VAL A 374 5.27 -24.58 -36.30
C VAL A 374 5.58 -23.26 -36.98
N THR A 375 4.58 -22.70 -37.64
CA THR A 375 4.68 -21.40 -38.29
C THR A 375 3.79 -20.40 -37.57
N PHE A 376 4.38 -19.26 -37.20
CA PHE A 376 3.66 -18.10 -36.69
C PHE A 376 3.72 -16.99 -37.75
N SER A 377 2.58 -16.55 -38.25
CA SER A 377 2.49 -15.39 -39.15
C SER A 377 1.83 -14.24 -38.41
N VAL A 378 2.52 -13.09 -38.38
CA VAL A 378 2.09 -11.89 -37.64
C VAL A 378 2.01 -10.73 -38.63
N HIS A 379 0.88 -10.04 -38.64
CA HIS A 379 0.66 -8.83 -39.40
C HIS A 379 0.39 -7.67 -38.43
N SER A 380 1.34 -6.74 -38.31
CA SER A 380 1.19 -5.55 -37.49
C SER A 380 0.47 -4.46 -38.26
N CYS A 381 -0.68 -4.04 -37.73
CA CYS A 381 -1.45 -2.89 -38.16
C CYS A 381 -1.04 -1.72 -37.24
N LEU A 382 -1.18 -0.44 -37.54
CA LEU A 382 -0.80 0.66 -36.63
C LEU A 382 0.70 0.70 -36.27
N ASP A 383 1.09 0.10 -35.13
CA ASP A 383 2.39 0.24 -34.47
C ASP A 383 3.19 -1.07 -34.50
N ALA A 384 4.51 -0.96 -34.38
CA ALA A 384 5.39 -2.12 -34.20
C ALA A 384 5.05 -2.87 -32.90
N VAL A 385 5.03 -4.21 -32.96
CA VAL A 385 4.77 -5.07 -31.80
C VAL A 385 5.96 -5.97 -31.53
N GLN A 386 6.35 -6.08 -30.27
CA GLN A 386 7.34 -7.06 -29.85
C GLN A 386 6.66 -8.41 -29.59
N ILE A 387 7.09 -9.44 -30.32
CA ILE A 387 6.63 -10.82 -30.15
C ILE A 387 7.70 -11.62 -29.40
N GLN A 388 7.27 -12.36 -28.39
CA GLN A 388 8.07 -13.36 -27.70
C GLN A 388 7.34 -14.70 -27.71
N VAL A 389 7.99 -15.76 -28.18
CA VAL A 389 7.43 -17.12 -28.18
C VAL A 389 8.24 -17.98 -27.24
N ARG A 390 7.57 -18.57 -26.24
CA ARG A 390 8.14 -19.54 -25.31
C ARG A 390 7.51 -20.90 -25.54
N ARG A 391 8.30 -21.96 -25.46
CA ARG A 391 7.85 -23.35 -25.46
C ARG A 391 8.28 -24.00 -24.16
N ASP A 392 7.32 -24.48 -23.39
CA ASP A 392 7.56 -25.14 -22.09
C ASP A 392 8.50 -24.30 -21.18
N GLY A 393 8.32 -22.97 -21.17
CA GLY A 393 9.13 -22.01 -20.40
C GLY A 393 10.38 -21.48 -21.12
N LYS A 394 10.95 -22.20 -22.10
CA LYS A 394 12.14 -21.77 -22.84
C LYS A 394 11.81 -20.77 -23.95
N LEU A 395 12.52 -19.65 -24.01
CA LEU A 395 12.39 -18.65 -25.07
C LEU A 395 12.94 -19.18 -26.40
N LEU A 396 12.11 -19.14 -27.46
CA LEU A 396 12.49 -19.57 -28.82
C LEU A 396 12.65 -18.39 -29.78
N LEU A 397 11.81 -17.37 -29.64
CA LEU A 397 11.79 -16.20 -30.53
C LEU A 397 11.56 -14.94 -29.71
N SER A 398 12.30 -13.88 -30.01
CA SER A 398 12.04 -12.52 -29.51
C SER A 398 12.42 -11.51 -30.59
N GLN A 399 11.44 -10.90 -31.25
CA GLN A 399 11.68 -9.91 -32.31
C GLN A 399 10.62 -8.81 -32.29
N ASN A 400 10.98 -7.65 -32.86
CA ASN A 400 10.03 -6.59 -33.18
C ASN A 400 9.49 -6.80 -34.60
N VAL A 401 8.17 -6.72 -34.75
CA VAL A 401 7.48 -6.96 -36.01
C VAL A 401 6.84 -5.67 -36.49
N GLU A 402 7.20 -5.28 -37.71
CA GLU A 402 6.54 -4.27 -38.51
C GLU A 402 6.05 -4.94 -39.81
N GLY A 403 4.84 -4.60 -40.26
CA GLY A 403 4.22 -5.24 -41.43
C GLY A 403 3.93 -6.73 -41.20
N VAL A 404 4.08 -7.54 -42.26
CA VAL A 404 3.87 -9.00 -42.22
C VAL A 404 5.19 -9.72 -42.07
N ARG A 405 5.31 -10.57 -41.03
CA ARG A 405 6.43 -11.49 -40.87
C ARG A 405 5.97 -12.89 -40.54
N GLN A 406 6.75 -13.86 -41.02
CA GLN A 406 6.55 -15.27 -40.79
C GLN A 406 7.75 -15.86 -40.05
N PHE A 407 7.46 -16.62 -38.99
CA PHE A 407 8.47 -17.28 -38.17
C PHE A 407 8.23 -18.78 -38.21
N GLN A 408 9.22 -19.52 -38.70
CA GLN A 408 9.20 -20.98 -38.68
C GLN A 408 10.05 -21.48 -37.53
N LEU A 409 9.43 -22.21 -36.59
CA LEU A 409 10.07 -22.77 -35.41
C LEU A 409 10.05 -24.29 -35.45
N ARG A 410 11.03 -24.94 -34.81
CA ARG A 410 11.03 -26.40 -34.66
C ARG A 410 9.88 -26.84 -33.76
N GLY A 411 9.08 -27.78 -34.27
CA GLY A 411 7.97 -28.41 -33.57
C GLY A 411 8.41 -29.42 -32.52
N LYS A 412 7.49 -29.81 -31.62
CA LYS A 412 7.68 -30.91 -30.68
C LYS A 412 6.31 -31.51 -30.34
N ALA A 413 6.24 -32.83 -30.20
CA ALA A 413 4.99 -33.52 -29.84
C ALA A 413 4.41 -32.98 -28.52
N LYS A 414 3.11 -32.70 -28.51
CA LYS A 414 2.34 -32.19 -27.35
C LYS A 414 2.89 -30.89 -26.71
N ALA A 415 3.71 -30.13 -27.42
CA ALA A 415 4.31 -28.91 -26.90
C ALA A 415 3.30 -27.77 -26.75
N LYS A 416 3.44 -26.98 -25.69
CA LYS A 416 2.62 -25.80 -25.44
C LYS A 416 3.42 -24.53 -25.73
N TYR A 417 2.91 -23.70 -26.62
CA TYR A 417 3.52 -22.44 -27.00
C TYR A 417 2.79 -21.28 -26.31
N LEU A 418 3.54 -20.46 -25.58
CA LEU A 418 3.06 -19.24 -24.95
C LEU A 418 3.64 -18.04 -25.71
N ILE A 419 2.75 -17.25 -26.29
CA ILE A 419 3.10 -16.09 -27.10
C ILE A 419 2.78 -14.84 -26.29
N ARG A 420 3.80 -14.06 -25.98
CA ARG A 420 3.67 -12.75 -25.34
C ARG A 420 3.82 -11.67 -26.41
N LEU A 421 2.79 -10.84 -26.53
CA LEU A 421 2.76 -9.68 -27.41
C LEU A 421 2.83 -8.42 -26.56
N LYS A 422 3.77 -7.52 -26.85
CA LYS A 422 3.96 -6.26 -26.12
C LYS A 422 3.77 -5.08 -27.06
N GLY A 423 2.85 -4.20 -26.69
CA GLY A 423 2.53 -3.00 -27.47
C GLY A 423 3.63 -1.93 -27.39
N SER A 424 3.63 -1.05 -28.38
CA SER A 424 4.56 0.08 -28.45
C SER A 424 4.32 1.12 -27.36
N LYS A 425 5.32 1.99 -27.12
CA LYS A 425 5.17 3.20 -26.30
C LYS A 425 4.39 4.30 -27.02
N LYS A 426 4.34 4.25 -28.36
CA LYS A 426 3.78 5.28 -29.24
C LYS A 426 2.24 5.33 -29.19
N GLY A 427 1.57 4.18 -29.26
CA GLY A 427 0.11 4.12 -29.18
C GLY A 427 -0.42 2.72 -28.86
N ALA A 428 -1.72 2.52 -29.12
CA ALA A 428 -2.33 1.21 -29.11
C ALA A 428 -1.96 0.45 -30.40
N SER A 429 -1.79 -0.87 -30.29
CA SER A 429 -1.39 -1.71 -31.41
C SER A 429 -2.48 -2.73 -31.73
N MET A 430 -2.77 -2.91 -33.01
CA MET A 430 -3.67 -3.94 -33.52
C MET A 430 -2.86 -4.87 -34.41
N LEU A 431 -3.05 -6.18 -34.28
CA LEU A 431 -2.36 -7.14 -35.11
C LEU A 431 -3.22 -8.35 -35.43
N LYS A 432 -2.91 -9.00 -36.55
CA LYS A 432 -3.48 -10.30 -36.92
C LYS A 432 -2.42 -11.37 -36.75
N ILE A 433 -2.72 -12.43 -36.03
CA ILE A 433 -1.81 -13.54 -35.80
C ILE A 433 -2.42 -14.87 -36.23
N LEU A 434 -1.61 -15.67 -36.90
CA LEU A 434 -1.92 -17.05 -37.30
C LEU A 434 -0.85 -17.97 -36.71
N ALA A 435 -1.28 -19.07 -36.12
CA ALA A 435 -0.41 -20.17 -35.76
C ALA A 435 -0.86 -21.43 -36.50
N THR A 436 0.07 -22.10 -37.18
CA THR A 436 -0.23 -23.32 -37.92
C THR A 436 0.86 -24.38 -37.80
N THR A 437 0.46 -25.65 -37.72
CA THR A 437 1.37 -26.80 -37.84
C THR A 437 1.56 -27.24 -39.30
N ARG A 438 0.69 -26.77 -40.21
CA ARG A 438 0.69 -27.13 -41.63
C ARG A 438 1.18 -25.94 -42.48
N PRO A 439 2.34 -26.04 -43.14
CA PRO A 439 2.90 -24.95 -43.95
C PRO A 439 2.06 -24.66 -45.21
N ASN A 440 1.45 -25.69 -45.81
CA ASN A 440 0.68 -25.56 -47.05
C ASN A 440 -0.66 -24.81 -46.89
N LYS A 441 -1.06 -24.47 -45.65
CA LYS A 441 -2.29 -23.71 -45.37
C LYS A 441 -1.92 -22.30 -44.92
N GLN A 442 -1.23 -21.58 -45.79
CA GLN A 442 -0.76 -20.23 -45.51
C GLN A 442 -1.89 -19.21 -45.78
N SER A 443 -2.35 -18.52 -44.74
CA SER A 443 -3.44 -17.54 -44.89
C SER A 443 -2.97 -16.18 -45.44
N PHE A 444 -1.72 -15.79 -45.16
CA PHE A 444 -1.12 -14.53 -45.61
C PHE A 444 -0.13 -14.76 -46.77
N PRO A 445 -0.18 -14.00 -47.87
CA PRO A 445 0.77 -14.16 -48.97
C PRO A 445 2.21 -13.90 -48.53
N SER A 446 3.16 -14.68 -49.04
CA SER A 446 4.60 -14.42 -48.87
C SER A 446 4.99 -13.15 -49.63
N LEU A 447 5.57 -12.16 -48.95
CA LEU A 447 5.94 -10.87 -49.58
C LEU A 447 7.41 -10.87 -50.03
N PRO A 448 7.75 -10.13 -51.10
CA PRO A 448 9.14 -9.85 -51.46
C PRO A 448 9.81 -8.95 -50.41
N GLU A 449 11.15 -8.91 -50.42
CA GLU A 449 11.93 -8.04 -49.51
C GLU A 449 11.60 -6.56 -49.69
N ASP A 450 11.33 -6.14 -50.94
CA ASP A 450 10.91 -4.77 -51.26
C ASP A 450 9.45 -4.73 -51.73
N THR A 451 8.59 -4.08 -50.95
CA THR A 451 7.18 -3.87 -51.26
C THR A 451 6.89 -2.47 -51.81
N ARG A 452 7.90 -1.74 -52.28
CA ARG A 452 7.72 -0.39 -52.86
C ARG A 452 7.13 -0.46 -54.25
N ILE A 453 6.26 0.50 -54.55
CA ILE A 453 5.72 0.74 -55.89
C ILE A 453 6.59 1.82 -56.56
N LYS A 454 7.12 1.49 -57.74
CA LYS A 454 7.89 2.42 -58.58
C LYS A 454 6.97 3.08 -59.60
N ALA A 455 7.02 4.40 -59.71
CA ALA A 455 6.35 5.14 -60.78
C ALA A 455 7.40 5.60 -61.80
N PHE A 456 7.07 5.51 -63.09
CA PHE A 456 7.99 5.90 -64.17
C PHE A 456 7.69 7.32 -64.63
N ASP A 457 8.56 8.28 -64.29
CA ASP A 457 8.38 9.69 -64.63
C ASP A 457 8.41 9.96 -66.14
N LYS A 458 9.21 9.17 -66.89
CA LYS A 458 9.27 9.24 -68.36
C LYS A 458 7.99 8.74 -69.03
N LEU A 459 7.26 7.82 -68.39
CA LEU A 459 6.00 7.23 -68.89
C LEU A 459 4.77 7.83 -68.18
N ARG A 460 4.91 9.07 -67.70
CA ARG A 460 3.86 9.84 -67.04
C ARG A 460 3.35 10.92 -67.98
N THR A 461 2.05 10.95 -68.22
CA THR A 461 1.37 11.94 -69.06
C THR A 461 0.41 12.79 -68.20
N CYS A 462 -0.47 13.55 -68.84
CA CYS A 462 -1.51 14.34 -68.19
C CYS A 462 -2.69 13.48 -67.75
N SER A 463 -2.93 12.35 -68.41
CA SER A 463 -4.07 11.46 -68.14
C SER A 463 -3.69 10.03 -67.76
N SER A 464 -2.39 9.70 -67.75
CA SER A 464 -1.90 8.37 -67.41
C SER A 464 -0.58 8.36 -66.64
N VAL A 465 -0.40 7.33 -65.82
CA VAL A 465 0.82 7.05 -65.07
C VAL A 465 1.13 5.56 -65.17
N THR A 466 2.37 5.21 -65.51
CA THR A 466 2.83 3.81 -65.50
C THR A 466 3.57 3.51 -64.20
N VAL A 467 3.17 2.42 -63.53
CA VAL A 467 3.77 1.97 -62.27
C VAL A 467 4.21 0.51 -62.34
N ALA A 468 5.14 0.14 -61.47
CA ALA A 468 5.60 -1.23 -61.30
C ALA A 468 5.78 -1.62 -59.84
N TRP A 469 5.60 -2.90 -59.54
CA TRP A 469 5.85 -3.50 -58.23
C TRP A 469 6.40 -4.92 -58.38
N LEU A 470 7.04 -5.43 -57.33
CA LEU A 470 7.54 -6.81 -57.28
C LEU A 470 6.40 -7.79 -57.00
N GLY A 471 6.36 -8.87 -57.78
CA GLY A 471 5.45 -9.99 -57.61
C GLY A 471 5.91 -10.96 -56.52
N THR A 472 5.13 -12.02 -56.34
CA THR A 472 5.40 -13.09 -55.36
C THR A 472 5.75 -14.40 -56.07
N GLN A 473 6.38 -15.33 -55.34
CA GLN A 473 6.67 -16.68 -55.85
C GLN A 473 5.37 -17.48 -56.09
N GLU A 474 4.41 -17.36 -55.18
CA GLU A 474 3.08 -17.99 -55.31
C GLU A 474 2.17 -17.21 -56.27
N ARG A 475 1.19 -17.91 -56.84
CA ARG A 475 0.17 -17.32 -57.73
C ARG A 475 -0.83 -16.49 -56.92
N ASN A 476 -0.47 -15.24 -56.64
CA ASN A 476 -1.31 -14.31 -55.91
C ASN A 476 -2.05 -13.34 -56.84
N LYS A 477 -3.19 -12.85 -56.38
CA LYS A 477 -3.97 -11.82 -57.08
C LYS A 477 -3.53 -10.44 -56.60
N PHE A 478 -3.15 -9.58 -57.54
CA PHE A 478 -2.80 -8.19 -57.28
C PHE A 478 -3.93 -7.28 -57.73
N CYS A 479 -4.36 -6.37 -56.86
CA CYS A 479 -5.38 -5.38 -57.17
C CYS A 479 -4.85 -3.96 -56.90
N ILE A 480 -4.98 -3.09 -57.89
CA ILE A 480 -4.52 -1.70 -57.83
C ILE A 480 -5.71 -0.78 -57.62
N TYR A 481 -5.55 0.19 -56.73
CA TYR A 481 -6.53 1.24 -56.45
C TYR A 481 -5.89 2.61 -56.58
N LYS A 482 -6.65 3.57 -57.12
CA LYS A 482 -6.29 4.99 -57.20
C LYS A 482 -7.25 5.83 -56.37
N ARG A 483 -6.74 6.82 -55.65
CA ARG A 483 -7.53 7.85 -54.95
C ARG A 483 -6.91 9.22 -55.18
N GLU A 484 -7.71 10.18 -55.62
CA GLU A 484 -7.29 11.58 -55.68
C GLU A 484 -7.06 12.10 -54.26
N VAL A 485 -5.96 12.82 -54.06
CA VAL A 485 -5.61 13.45 -52.80
C VAL A 485 -5.26 14.91 -53.03
N ASP A 486 -5.51 15.73 -52.04
CA ASP A 486 -5.17 17.15 -52.09
C ASP A 486 -3.65 17.35 -52.16
N ASP A 487 -3.23 18.47 -52.72
CA ASP A 487 -1.81 18.83 -52.82
C ASP A 487 -1.15 19.03 -51.44
N SER A 488 -1.93 19.22 -50.37
CA SER A 488 -1.48 19.32 -48.98
C SER A 488 -1.26 17.95 -48.29
N TYR A 489 -1.52 16.84 -48.99
CA TYR A 489 -1.38 15.49 -48.42
C TYR A 489 0.08 15.19 -48.07
N ASN A 490 0.35 15.02 -46.78
CA ASN A 490 1.70 14.89 -46.25
C ASN A 490 2.14 13.41 -46.09
N GLU A 491 3.44 13.15 -46.15
CA GLU A 491 4.04 11.83 -45.93
C GLU A 491 3.74 11.24 -44.53
N GLU A 492 3.46 12.08 -43.54
CA GLU A 492 3.01 11.61 -42.22
C GLU A 492 1.62 10.97 -42.23
N GLN A 493 0.67 11.56 -42.97
CA GLN A 493 -0.67 11.01 -43.13
C GLN A 493 -0.61 9.67 -43.88
N LYS A 494 0.22 9.61 -44.93
CA LYS A 494 0.52 8.38 -45.67
C LYS A 494 1.08 7.27 -44.78
N LYS A 495 2.04 7.58 -43.90
CA LYS A 495 2.58 6.60 -42.95
C LYS A 495 1.53 6.07 -41.97
N ARG A 496 0.60 6.94 -41.50
CA ARG A 496 -0.51 6.51 -40.63
C ARG A 496 -1.53 5.62 -41.37
N GLU A 497 -1.82 5.93 -42.63
CA GLU A 497 -2.75 5.15 -43.47
C GLU A 497 -2.12 3.85 -44.02
N GLN A 498 -0.80 3.75 -44.09
CA GLN A 498 -0.09 2.56 -44.58
C GLN A 498 -0.40 1.32 -43.74
N ASN A 499 -0.45 1.45 -42.42
CA ASN A 499 -0.46 0.31 -41.50
C ASN A 499 -1.86 -0.09 -41.04
N GLN A 500 -2.96 0.32 -41.68
CA GLN A 500 -4.29 0.09 -41.10
C GLN A 500 -4.84 -1.35 -41.23
N CYS A 501 -4.11 -2.28 -41.86
CA CYS A 501 -4.55 -3.66 -42.15
C CYS A 501 -5.94 -3.79 -42.79
N LEU A 502 -6.42 -2.72 -43.41
CA LEU A 502 -7.70 -2.70 -44.10
C LEU A 502 -7.56 -3.51 -45.38
N GLY A 503 -8.60 -4.29 -45.67
CA GLY A 503 -8.67 -5.08 -46.89
C GLY A 503 -9.12 -4.24 -48.09
N PRO A 504 -9.04 -4.80 -49.31
CA PRO A 504 -9.58 -4.17 -50.51
C PRO A 504 -11.09 -3.91 -50.42
N ASP A 505 -11.81 -4.62 -49.55
CA ASP A 505 -13.26 -4.50 -49.39
C ASP A 505 -13.70 -3.16 -48.80
N THR A 506 -12.82 -2.45 -48.09
CA THR A 506 -13.13 -1.11 -47.54
C THR A 506 -12.98 0.00 -48.58
N ARG A 507 -12.53 -0.32 -49.81
CA ARG A 507 -12.30 0.65 -50.88
C ARG A 507 -13.54 0.81 -51.74
N LYS A 508 -13.76 2.03 -52.24
CA LYS A 508 -14.81 2.30 -53.22
C LYS A 508 -14.53 1.53 -54.51
N LYS A 509 -15.59 1.02 -55.15
CA LYS A 509 -15.47 0.31 -56.44
C LYS A 509 -14.91 1.21 -57.56
N SER A 510 -15.19 2.51 -57.52
CA SER A 510 -14.67 3.53 -58.44
C SER A 510 -13.14 3.70 -58.39
N ASP A 511 -12.54 3.44 -57.23
CA ASP A 511 -11.10 3.60 -57.03
C ASP A 511 -10.33 2.42 -57.64
N LYS A 512 -11.01 1.31 -57.90
CA LYS A 512 -10.38 0.09 -58.42
C LYS A 512 -9.97 0.29 -59.87
N VAL A 513 -8.68 0.09 -60.15
CA VAL A 513 -8.14 0.18 -61.51
C VAL A 513 -8.19 -1.18 -62.18
N LEU A 514 -7.50 -2.17 -61.60
CA LEU A 514 -7.36 -3.50 -62.18
C LEU A 514 -7.10 -4.53 -61.09
N CYS A 515 -7.52 -5.77 -61.32
CA CYS A 515 -6.97 -6.93 -60.62
C CYS A 515 -6.41 -7.94 -61.62
N LYS A 516 -5.19 -8.44 -61.38
CA LYS A 516 -4.58 -9.49 -62.20
C LYS A 516 -3.86 -10.52 -61.35
N TYR A 517 -3.87 -11.77 -61.82
CA TYR A 517 -3.05 -12.82 -61.23
C TYR A 517 -1.64 -12.70 -61.78
N PHE A 518 -0.66 -12.77 -60.89
CA PHE A 518 0.73 -12.81 -61.30
C PHE A 518 1.37 -14.10 -60.82
N HIS A 519 2.12 -14.74 -61.71
CA HIS A 519 2.93 -15.90 -61.40
C HIS A 519 4.21 -15.82 -62.25
N SER A 520 5.36 -15.84 -61.61
CA SER A 520 6.66 -15.93 -62.28
C SER A 520 7.48 -16.99 -61.56
N GLN A 521 8.09 -17.89 -62.33
CA GLN A 521 8.99 -18.92 -61.80
C GLN A 521 10.34 -18.32 -61.36
N ASN A 522 10.71 -17.14 -61.88
CA ASN A 522 11.94 -16.42 -61.50
C ASN A 522 11.61 -15.22 -60.63
N ILE A 523 12.02 -15.27 -59.35
CA ILE A 523 11.76 -14.24 -58.33
C ILE A 523 12.50 -12.93 -58.66
N GLN A 524 13.72 -13.00 -59.20
CA GLN A 524 14.55 -11.82 -59.49
C GLN A 524 14.04 -11.01 -60.69
N LYS A 525 13.21 -11.61 -61.55
CA LYS A 525 12.58 -10.96 -62.71
C LYS A 525 11.07 -10.77 -62.55
N ALA A 526 10.53 -11.04 -61.35
CA ALA A 526 9.10 -10.98 -61.06
C ALA A 526 8.60 -9.53 -60.93
N VAL A 527 8.64 -8.73 -61.99
CA VAL A 527 8.15 -7.34 -61.98
C VAL A 527 6.82 -7.26 -62.71
N THR A 528 5.85 -6.64 -62.06
CA THR A 528 4.53 -6.38 -62.64
C THR A 528 4.40 -4.90 -62.97
N THR A 529 4.12 -4.56 -64.23
CA THR A 529 3.89 -3.18 -64.70
C THR A 529 2.42 -2.95 -65.03
N GLU A 530 1.90 -1.75 -64.82
CA GLU A 530 0.55 -1.36 -65.23
C GLU A 530 0.47 0.14 -65.56
N THR A 531 -0.27 0.50 -66.61
CA THR A 531 -0.53 1.89 -66.99
C THR A 531 -1.94 2.30 -66.55
N ILE A 532 -2.00 3.15 -65.53
CA ILE A 532 -3.25 3.68 -64.99
C ILE A 532 -3.70 4.83 -65.89
N ARG A 533 -4.88 4.71 -66.50
CA ARG A 533 -5.47 5.71 -67.40
C ARG A 533 -6.66 6.45 -66.74
N GLY A 534 -7.14 7.51 -67.41
CA GLY A 534 -8.28 8.29 -66.95
C GLY A 534 -7.99 9.07 -65.67
N LEU A 535 -6.82 9.69 -65.60
CA LEU A 535 -6.44 10.63 -64.53
C LEU A 535 -6.66 12.07 -65.01
N GLN A 536 -6.87 12.99 -64.08
CA GLN A 536 -6.98 14.40 -64.42
C GLN A 536 -5.59 15.07 -64.48
N PRO A 537 -5.37 16.03 -65.38
CA PRO A 537 -4.12 16.78 -65.46
C PRO A 537 -3.84 17.57 -64.18
N GLY A 538 -2.56 17.61 -63.77
CA GLY A 538 -2.09 18.41 -62.63
C GLY A 538 -2.53 17.94 -61.23
N LYS A 539 -3.21 16.79 -61.11
CA LYS A 539 -3.75 16.25 -59.86
C LYS A 539 -2.85 15.20 -59.22
N SER A 540 -2.95 15.10 -57.90
CA SER A 540 -2.19 14.16 -57.08
C SER A 540 -3.05 12.93 -56.74
N TYR A 541 -2.47 11.74 -56.90
CA TYR A 541 -3.14 10.46 -56.68
C TYR A 541 -2.30 9.56 -55.77
N LEU A 542 -2.96 8.95 -54.79
CA LEU A 542 -2.40 7.87 -53.98
C LEU A 542 -2.72 6.52 -54.63
N LEU A 543 -1.68 5.74 -54.88
CA LEU A 543 -1.78 4.41 -55.46
C LEU A 543 -1.51 3.35 -54.40
N ASP A 544 -2.47 2.44 -54.25
CA ASP A 544 -2.41 1.30 -53.34
C ASP A 544 -2.42 0.00 -54.15
N VAL A 545 -1.50 -0.91 -53.86
CA VAL A 545 -1.48 -2.26 -54.42
C VAL A 545 -1.73 -3.27 -53.29
N TYR A 546 -2.77 -4.08 -53.45
CA TYR A 546 -3.10 -5.16 -52.53
C TYR A 546 -2.71 -6.49 -53.16
N VAL A 547 -1.96 -7.31 -52.43
CA VAL A 547 -1.76 -8.72 -52.74
C VAL A 547 -2.75 -9.56 -51.93
N ILE A 548 -3.50 -10.42 -52.61
CA ILE A 548 -4.52 -11.29 -52.01
C ILE A 548 -4.03 -12.72 -52.17
N GLY A 549 -3.79 -13.38 -51.03
CA GLY A 549 -3.35 -14.77 -50.98
C GLY A 549 -4.50 -15.76 -51.14
N HIS A 550 -4.15 -17.04 -51.30
CA HIS A 550 -5.13 -18.14 -51.40
C HIS A 550 -6.07 -18.25 -50.19
N GLY A 551 -5.62 -17.81 -49.00
CA GLY A 551 -6.43 -17.77 -47.78
C GLY A 551 -7.38 -16.57 -47.65
N GLY A 552 -7.53 -15.74 -48.70
CA GLY A 552 -8.43 -14.59 -48.71
C GLY A 552 -7.93 -13.35 -47.96
N HIS A 553 -6.87 -13.46 -47.15
CA HIS A 553 -6.27 -12.29 -46.51
C HIS A 553 -5.43 -11.49 -47.47
N SER A 554 -5.61 -10.18 -47.44
CA SER A 554 -4.89 -9.21 -48.26
C SER A 554 -3.83 -8.47 -47.47
N VAL A 555 -2.72 -8.13 -48.14
CA VAL A 555 -1.69 -7.26 -47.60
C VAL A 555 -1.46 -6.09 -48.55
N LYS A 556 -1.31 -4.89 -48.00
CA LYS A 556 -1.08 -3.66 -48.76
C LYS A 556 0.42 -3.41 -48.92
N TYR A 557 0.86 -3.18 -50.15
CA TYR A 557 2.22 -2.72 -50.46
C TYR A 557 2.41 -1.26 -50.02
N GLN A 558 3.64 -0.76 -50.02
CA GLN A 558 3.90 0.63 -49.65
C GLN A 558 3.25 1.57 -50.66
N SER A 559 2.27 2.35 -50.21
CA SER A 559 1.51 3.27 -51.03
C SER A 559 2.43 4.27 -51.73
N LYS A 560 2.11 4.64 -52.98
CA LYS A 560 2.90 5.58 -53.77
C LYS A 560 2.06 6.79 -54.17
N LEU A 561 2.55 7.97 -53.82
CA LEU A 561 1.99 9.23 -54.29
C LEU A 561 2.54 9.54 -55.68
N VAL A 562 1.66 9.88 -56.62
CA VAL A 562 2.01 10.28 -57.98
C VAL A 562 1.21 11.53 -58.37
N LYS A 563 1.84 12.48 -59.04
CA LYS A 563 1.17 13.69 -59.57
C LYS A 563 1.21 13.68 -61.08
N THR A 564 0.08 13.84 -61.78
CA THR A 564 0.06 13.91 -63.25
C THR A 564 0.68 15.19 -63.76
N ARG A 565 1.08 15.23 -65.04
CA ARG A 565 1.58 16.48 -65.64
C ARG A 565 0.44 17.49 -65.74
N LYS A 566 0.77 18.78 -65.50
CA LYS A 566 -0.18 19.89 -65.71
C LYS A 566 -0.41 20.17 -67.19
N PHE A 567 0.65 20.07 -67.98
CA PHE A 567 0.65 20.33 -69.42
C PHE A 567 1.29 19.18 -70.19
N CYS A 568 0.68 18.86 -71.31
CA CYS A 568 1.07 17.94 -72.36
C CYS A 568 0.70 18.64 -73.68
#